data_AF-A0A1G2P0N1-F1
#
_entry.id   AF-A0A1G2P0N1-F1
#
_cell.length_a   1.000
_cell.length_b   1.000
_cell.length_c   1.000
_cell.angle_alpha   90.00
_cell.angle_beta   90.00
_cell.angle_gamma   90.00
#
_symmetry.space_group_name_H-M   'P 1'
#
loop_
_entity.id
_entity.type
_entity.pdbx_description
1 polymer ?
#
loop_
_entity_poly.entity_id
_entity_poly.type
_entity_poly.pdbx_seq_one_letter_code
_entity_poly.pdbx_strand_id
1 'polypeptide(L)'
;MQTRRGINLFFRFAIYFFALIGFILTAGYFAVKWELTNSNSRIDEQDSFFQDNAVVKSDQSYAVVNSAKNESPEWSRGDEWLVFKTAVIKDRETLKKVESATGIESRLVVSLLAVEQLRLYHTNRELFKKVFYPLKLLGNQSQFSWGVMGLKQDTTVQIENHLKDSESPFYIGEGYENLLDFKSDNSGKERFERIIDEHDRYYSYLYAAVHLKQIITQWKNAGYDISDRPEIISTLFNIGFQNSKPNTNPKVGGAEIKIKNKVYSFGSLAGEFYYSNELLEEFPRDRLEI
;
A
#
# COMPACT_ATOMS: atom_id res chain seq x y z
N MET A 1 29.42 -44.65 -37.57
CA MET A 1 28.10 -44.30 -38.18
C MET A 1 26.94 -44.17 -37.16
N GLN A 2 27.12 -44.54 -35.88
CA GLN A 2 26.06 -44.45 -34.85
C GLN A 2 25.91 -43.09 -34.14
N THR A 3 26.94 -42.24 -34.11
CA THR A 3 26.94 -40.96 -33.36
C THR A 3 26.13 -39.84 -34.01
N ARG A 4 25.91 -39.87 -35.33
CA ARG A 4 25.06 -38.88 -36.04
C ARG A 4 23.56 -39.09 -35.81
N ARG A 5 23.12 -40.30 -35.41
CA ARG A 5 21.69 -40.58 -35.16
C ARG A 5 21.20 -40.00 -33.82
N GLY A 6 22.02 -40.03 -32.77
CA GLY A 6 21.66 -39.52 -31.44
C GLY A 6 21.51 -37.99 -31.40
N ILE A 7 22.42 -37.25 -32.04
CA ILE A 7 22.39 -35.78 -32.12
C ILE A 7 21.13 -35.31 -32.89
N ASN A 8 20.75 -36.01 -33.96
CA ASN A 8 19.53 -35.70 -34.70
C ASN A 8 18.25 -35.99 -33.91
N LEU A 9 18.25 -37.00 -33.03
CA LEU A 9 17.10 -37.32 -32.19
C LEU A 9 16.91 -36.28 -31.10
N PHE A 10 17.99 -35.89 -30.43
CA PHE A 10 17.99 -34.87 -29.39
C PHE A 10 17.61 -33.49 -29.95
N PHE A 11 18.17 -33.10 -31.10
CA PHE A 11 17.86 -31.82 -31.73
C PHE A 11 16.40 -31.75 -32.19
N ARG A 12 15.84 -32.85 -32.73
CA ARG A 12 14.40 -32.93 -33.05
C ARG A 12 13.54 -32.81 -31.79
N PHE A 13 13.92 -33.48 -30.71
CA PHE A 13 13.19 -33.37 -29.44
C PHE A 13 13.19 -31.93 -28.90
N ALA A 14 14.35 -31.26 -28.93
CA ALA A 14 14.45 -29.86 -28.52
C ALA A 14 13.58 -28.95 -29.38
N ILE A 15 13.58 -29.12 -30.72
CA ILE A 15 12.72 -28.35 -31.62
C ILE A 15 11.25 -28.56 -31.29
N TYR A 16 10.80 -29.81 -31.10
CA TYR A 16 9.40 -30.09 -30.77
C TYR A 16 9.02 -29.53 -29.40
N PHE A 17 9.93 -29.56 -28.42
CA PHE A 17 9.70 -28.99 -27.10
C PHE A 17 9.55 -27.46 -27.16
N PHE A 18 10.45 -26.75 -27.85
CA PHE A 18 10.34 -25.31 -28.04
C PHE A 18 9.13 -24.91 -28.89
N ALA A 19 8.78 -25.70 -29.91
CA ALA A 19 7.57 -25.49 -30.71
C ALA A 19 6.29 -25.66 -29.87
N LEU A 20 6.26 -26.63 -28.96
CA LEU A 20 5.13 -26.84 -28.05
C LEU A 20 4.96 -25.67 -27.08
N ILE A 21 6.05 -25.17 -26.49
CA ILE A 21 6.01 -24.00 -25.61
C ILE A 21 5.54 -22.76 -26.40
N GLY A 22 6.10 -22.53 -27.59
CA GLY A 22 5.68 -21.44 -28.47
C GLY A 22 4.21 -21.51 -28.86
N PHE A 23 3.71 -22.72 -29.13
CA PHE A 23 2.30 -22.96 -29.43
C PHE A 23 1.40 -22.65 -28.23
N ILE A 24 1.75 -23.10 -27.02
CA ILE A 24 0.98 -22.83 -25.79
C ILE A 24 0.93 -21.32 -25.50
N LEU A 25 2.06 -20.61 -25.63
CA LEU A 25 2.12 -19.17 -25.40
C LEU A 25 1.31 -18.39 -26.44
N THR A 26 1.40 -18.78 -27.71
CA THR A 26 0.66 -18.13 -28.80
C THR A 26 -0.84 -18.40 -28.67
N ALA A 27 -1.23 -19.63 -28.36
CA ALA A 27 -2.62 -19.99 -28.09
C ALA A 27 -3.17 -19.26 -26.86
N GLY A 28 -2.38 -19.11 -25.78
CA GLY A 28 -2.74 -18.32 -24.62
C GLY A 28 -2.94 -16.83 -24.94
N TYR A 29 -2.03 -16.23 -25.72
CA TYR A 29 -2.16 -14.85 -26.20
C TYR A 29 -3.44 -14.65 -27.01
N PHE A 30 -3.76 -15.58 -27.91
CA PHE A 30 -4.99 -15.51 -28.71
C PHE A 30 -6.26 -15.78 -27.90
N ALA A 31 -6.19 -16.67 -26.91
CA ALA A 31 -7.30 -16.91 -25.98
C ALA A 31 -7.63 -15.67 -25.15
N VAL A 32 -6.62 -14.89 -24.74
CA VAL A 32 -6.80 -13.59 -24.08
C VAL A 32 -7.27 -12.52 -25.07
N LYS A 33 -6.63 -12.43 -26.25
CA LYS A 33 -6.94 -11.41 -27.28
C LYS A 33 -8.35 -11.52 -27.85
N TRP A 34 -8.87 -12.74 -27.98
CA TRP A 34 -10.23 -13.01 -28.46
C TRP A 34 -11.21 -13.36 -27.35
N GLU A 35 -10.84 -13.09 -26.10
CA GLU A 35 -11.74 -13.23 -24.95
C GLU A 35 -12.32 -14.64 -24.77
N LEU A 36 -11.66 -15.67 -25.30
CA LEU A 36 -12.08 -17.08 -25.19
C LEU A 36 -11.99 -17.62 -23.75
N THR A 37 -11.36 -16.87 -22.85
CA THR A 37 -11.31 -17.13 -21.39
C THR A 37 -12.18 -16.18 -20.58
N ASN A 38 -13.01 -15.33 -21.20
CA ASN A 38 -14.00 -14.54 -20.47
C ASN A 38 -15.16 -15.46 -20.07
N SER A 39 -15.16 -15.87 -18.80
CA SER A 39 -16.39 -16.33 -18.16
C SER A 39 -17.35 -15.15 -18.10
N ASN A 40 -18.47 -15.25 -18.82
CA ASN A 40 -19.59 -14.32 -18.73
C ASN A 40 -20.05 -14.17 -17.28
N SER A 41 -19.59 -13.11 -16.62
CA SER A 41 -20.28 -12.32 -15.59
C SER A 41 -19.31 -11.28 -15.04
N ARG A 42 -19.78 -10.02 -14.94
CA ARG A 42 -19.19 -8.87 -14.23
C ARG A 42 -18.38 -7.84 -15.03
N ILE A 43 -18.84 -7.44 -16.21
CA ILE A 43 -18.37 -6.17 -16.82
C ILE A 43 -19.50 -5.14 -17.02
N ASP A 44 -20.78 -5.53 -16.95
CA ASP A 44 -21.89 -4.57 -17.09
C ASP A 44 -22.50 -4.07 -15.76
N GLU A 45 -21.93 -4.44 -14.60
CA GLU A 45 -22.34 -3.92 -13.27
C GLU A 45 -21.43 -2.82 -12.72
N GLN A 46 -20.31 -2.51 -13.38
CA GLN A 46 -19.39 -1.50 -12.87
C GLN A 46 -19.85 -0.08 -13.25
N ASP A 47 -20.46 0.13 -14.41
CA ASP A 47 -20.90 1.47 -14.86
C ASP A 47 -22.23 1.92 -14.25
N SER A 48 -23.12 1.01 -13.86
CA SER A 48 -24.38 1.33 -13.18
C SER A 48 -24.19 1.67 -11.70
N PHE A 49 -23.18 1.09 -11.03
CA PHE A 49 -22.86 1.39 -9.64
C PHE A 49 -22.29 2.81 -9.43
N PHE A 50 -21.63 3.36 -10.45
CA PHE A 50 -21.13 4.74 -10.41
C PHE A 50 -22.21 5.78 -10.73
N GLN A 51 -23.28 5.43 -11.47
CA GLN A 51 -24.36 6.37 -11.78
C GLN A 51 -25.41 6.47 -10.66
N ASP A 52 -25.75 5.37 -9.98
CA ASP A 52 -26.74 5.41 -8.88
C ASP A 52 -26.18 6.06 -7.60
N ASN A 53 -24.85 6.10 -7.42
CA ASN A 53 -24.21 6.77 -6.28
C ASN A 53 -23.70 8.18 -6.58
N ALA A 54 -23.77 8.65 -7.84
CA ALA A 54 -23.37 10.00 -8.23
C ALA A 54 -24.43 11.09 -7.94
N VAL A 55 -25.59 10.73 -7.37
CA VAL A 55 -26.64 11.69 -6.96
C VAL A 55 -26.56 12.08 -5.48
N VAL A 56 -25.55 11.62 -4.74
CA VAL A 56 -25.28 12.17 -3.40
C VAL A 56 -24.60 13.53 -3.56
N LYS A 57 -25.44 14.56 -3.53
CA LYS A 57 -25.06 15.96 -3.51
C LYS A 57 -23.94 16.20 -2.50
N SER A 58 -22.95 16.94 -2.98
CA SER A 58 -21.95 17.66 -2.22
C SER A 58 -22.54 18.36 -0.99
N ASP A 59 -21.74 18.33 0.08
CA ASP A 59 -21.88 19.09 1.31
C ASP A 59 -22.89 18.50 2.32
N GLN A 60 -22.36 18.04 3.46
CA GLN A 60 -23.03 17.41 4.61
C GLN A 60 -23.24 15.88 4.57
N SER A 61 -22.20 15.09 4.87
CA SER A 61 -22.38 13.78 5.54
C SER A 61 -21.05 13.14 6.02
N TYR A 62 -20.36 13.77 6.98
CA TYR A 62 -19.60 13.00 7.99
C TYR A 62 -20.24 13.10 9.39
N ALA A 63 -21.40 13.75 9.48
CA ALA A 63 -22.26 13.73 10.65
C ALA A 63 -23.31 12.60 10.58
N VAL A 64 -22.91 11.37 10.26
CA VAL A 64 -23.66 10.13 10.58
C VAL A 64 -22.66 8.99 10.80
N VAL A 65 -21.78 9.12 11.78
CA VAL A 65 -21.11 7.97 12.41
C VAL A 65 -21.52 7.98 13.88
N ASN A 66 -22.83 7.97 14.13
CA ASN A 66 -23.42 7.80 15.46
C ASN A 66 -24.86 7.29 15.30
N SER A 67 -25.00 6.07 14.79
CA SER A 67 -26.19 5.20 14.95
C SER A 67 -26.09 3.96 14.05
N ALA A 68 -25.09 3.12 14.28
CA ALA A 68 -25.18 1.73 13.89
C ALA A 68 -24.54 0.91 15.02
N LYS A 69 -25.19 -0.19 15.39
CA LYS A 69 -24.80 -1.13 16.44
C LYS A 69 -23.28 -1.35 16.48
N ASN A 70 -22.76 -1.57 17.69
CA ASN A 70 -21.44 -2.07 18.09
C ASN A 70 -20.97 -3.34 17.32
N GLU A 71 -20.95 -3.29 16.00
CA GLU A 71 -20.45 -4.35 15.15
C GLU A 71 -19.12 -3.92 14.57
N SER A 72 -18.07 -4.68 14.87
CA SER A 72 -16.73 -4.48 14.30
C SER A 72 -16.81 -4.35 12.76
N PRO A 73 -16.04 -3.45 12.13
CA PRO A 73 -16.03 -3.31 10.67
C PRO A 73 -15.78 -4.62 9.91
N GLU A 74 -16.30 -4.77 8.69
CA GLU A 74 -16.18 -6.05 7.96
C GLU A 74 -14.72 -6.48 7.72
N TRP A 75 -13.84 -5.50 7.45
CA TRP A 75 -12.41 -5.73 7.24
C TRP A 75 -11.67 -6.17 8.51
N SER A 76 -12.20 -5.87 9.70
CA SER A 76 -11.60 -6.30 10.97
C SER A 76 -12.09 -7.68 11.40
N ARG A 77 -13.02 -8.29 10.65
CA ARG A 77 -13.53 -9.64 10.91
C ARG A 77 -12.70 -10.66 10.15
N GLY A 78 -11.71 -11.29 10.78
CA GLY A 78 -11.03 -12.43 10.17
C GLY A 78 -9.62 -12.68 10.68
N ASP A 79 -9.04 -13.76 10.18
CA ASP A 79 -7.69 -14.19 10.53
C ASP A 79 -6.63 -13.20 10.03
N GLU A 80 -6.88 -12.56 8.88
CA GLU A 80 -5.98 -11.56 8.28
C GLU A 80 -5.80 -10.36 9.21
N TRP A 81 -6.91 -9.86 9.77
CA TRP A 81 -6.89 -8.78 10.74
C TRP A 81 -6.24 -9.20 12.05
N LEU A 82 -6.55 -10.41 12.55
CA LEU A 82 -5.92 -10.93 13.77
C LEU A 82 -4.39 -11.03 13.60
N VAL A 83 -3.92 -11.55 12.47
CA VAL A 83 -2.49 -11.62 12.12
C VAL A 83 -1.88 -10.23 12.11
N PHE A 84 -2.52 -9.29 11.41
CA PHE A 84 -2.05 -7.91 11.35
C PHE A 84 -1.92 -7.30 12.74
N LYS A 85 -2.98 -7.35 13.57
CA LYS A 85 -2.98 -6.81 14.94
C LYS A 85 -1.85 -7.37 15.78
N THR A 86 -1.73 -8.71 15.82
CA THR A 86 -0.67 -9.36 16.60
C THR A 86 0.73 -8.97 16.11
N ALA A 87 0.90 -8.78 14.81
CA ALA A 87 2.19 -8.44 14.24
C ALA A 87 2.56 -6.96 14.48
N VAL A 88 1.63 -6.02 14.24
CA VAL A 88 1.91 -4.58 14.36
C VAL A 88 2.10 -4.11 15.80
N ILE A 89 1.45 -4.76 16.78
CA ILE A 89 1.65 -4.44 18.21
C ILE A 89 3.11 -4.67 18.62
N LYS A 90 3.81 -5.65 18.03
CA LYS A 90 5.23 -5.91 18.29
C LYS A 90 6.12 -4.74 17.86
N ASP A 91 5.65 -3.93 16.92
CA ASP A 91 6.39 -2.81 16.34
C ASP A 91 6.04 -1.46 16.99
N ARG A 92 5.22 -1.45 18.05
CA ARG A 92 4.74 -0.22 18.71
C ARG A 92 5.86 0.73 19.11
N GLU A 93 6.92 0.22 19.73
CA GLU A 93 8.05 1.05 20.16
C GLU A 93 8.84 1.60 18.97
N THR A 94 8.93 0.86 17.87
CA THR A 94 9.57 1.33 16.63
C THR A 94 8.74 2.43 15.97
N LEU A 95 7.42 2.27 15.90
CA LEU A 95 6.50 3.29 15.40
C LEU A 95 6.56 4.57 16.24
N LYS A 96 6.61 4.45 17.57
CA LYS A 96 6.77 5.59 18.48
C LYS A 96 8.09 6.35 18.27
N LYS A 97 9.19 5.64 17.96
CA LYS A 97 10.46 6.29 17.58
C LYS A 97 10.31 7.09 16.29
N VAL A 98 9.61 6.53 15.29
CA VAL A 98 9.34 7.22 14.02
C VAL A 98 8.45 8.44 14.22
N GLU A 99 7.41 8.32 15.05
CA GLU A 99 6.55 9.44 15.43
C GLU A 99 7.37 10.54 16.12
N SER A 100 8.26 10.18 17.05
CA SER A 100 9.14 11.15 17.70
C SER A 100 10.10 11.85 16.72
N ALA A 101 10.60 11.12 15.73
CA ALA A 101 11.54 11.65 14.74
C ALA A 101 10.86 12.55 13.69
N THR A 102 9.59 12.29 13.37
CA THR A 102 8.90 12.93 12.25
C THR A 102 7.75 13.85 12.69
N GLY A 103 7.18 13.63 13.86
CA GLY A 103 5.92 14.25 14.30
C GLY A 103 4.68 13.72 13.57
N ILE A 104 4.78 12.59 12.86
CA ILE A 104 3.64 11.92 12.23
C ILE A 104 3.14 10.83 13.17
N GLU A 105 1.85 10.91 13.52
CA GLU A 105 1.20 9.98 14.43
C GLU A 105 1.40 8.52 14.00
N SER A 106 1.78 7.65 14.95
CA SER A 106 1.92 6.22 14.70
C SER A 106 0.65 5.63 14.09
N ARG A 107 -0.53 6.10 14.53
CA ARG A 107 -1.82 5.63 14.02
C ARG A 107 -2.02 5.90 12.53
N LEU A 108 -1.53 7.04 12.03
CA LEU A 108 -1.59 7.37 10.60
C LEU A 108 -0.63 6.50 9.77
N VAL A 109 0.55 6.16 10.31
CA VAL A 109 1.44 5.19 9.65
C VAL A 109 0.80 3.80 9.63
N VAL A 110 0.22 3.38 10.76
CA VAL A 110 -0.46 2.08 10.90
C VAL A 110 -1.69 1.99 10.00
N SER A 111 -2.39 3.09 9.70
CA SER A 111 -3.52 3.06 8.77
C SER A 111 -3.10 2.68 7.35
N LEU A 112 -1.95 3.19 6.87
CA LEU A 112 -1.39 2.76 5.58
C LEU A 112 -0.96 1.30 5.63
N LEU A 113 -0.25 0.92 6.69
CA LEU A 113 0.25 -0.43 6.88
C LEU A 113 -0.89 -1.46 6.89
N ALA A 114 -2.00 -1.16 7.58
CA ALA A 114 -3.19 -2.01 7.62
C ALA A 114 -3.70 -2.32 6.21
N VAL A 115 -3.81 -1.31 5.35
CA VAL A 115 -4.29 -1.50 3.96
C VAL A 115 -3.31 -2.33 3.15
N GLU A 116 -2.01 -2.02 3.20
CA GLU A 116 -0.97 -2.77 2.48
C GLU A 116 -0.96 -4.25 2.88
N GLN A 117 -1.02 -4.52 4.18
CA GLN A 117 -0.93 -5.88 4.71
C GLN A 117 -2.21 -6.68 4.45
N LEU A 118 -3.39 -6.07 4.63
CA LEU A 118 -4.66 -6.72 4.29
C LEU A 118 -4.73 -7.04 2.79
N ARG A 119 -4.32 -6.09 1.92
CA ARG A 119 -4.22 -6.33 0.48
C ARG A 119 -3.31 -7.52 0.18
N LEU A 120 -2.14 -7.57 0.80
CA LEU A 120 -1.18 -8.65 0.64
C LEU A 120 -1.77 -10.01 1.10
N TYR A 121 -2.40 -10.05 2.27
CA TYR A 121 -2.96 -11.27 2.85
C TYR A 121 -4.15 -11.82 2.07
N HIS A 122 -4.98 -10.94 1.50
CA HIS A 122 -6.10 -11.35 0.65
C HIS A 122 -5.67 -11.77 -0.75
N THR A 123 -4.64 -11.14 -1.31
CA THR A 123 -4.13 -11.48 -2.65
C THR A 123 -3.28 -12.75 -2.64
N ASN A 124 -2.42 -12.92 -1.64
CA ASN A 124 -1.50 -14.06 -1.53
C ASN A 124 -1.97 -15.10 -0.50
N ARG A 125 -3.15 -15.71 -0.74
CA ARG A 125 -3.79 -16.65 0.19
C ARG A 125 -2.93 -17.85 0.61
N GLU A 126 -2.14 -18.39 -0.31
CA GLU A 126 -1.25 -19.51 -0.03
C GLU A 126 -0.11 -19.10 0.92
N LEU A 127 0.53 -17.97 0.65
CA LEU A 127 1.59 -17.43 1.51
C LEU A 127 1.04 -17.04 2.88
N PHE A 128 -0.17 -16.47 2.92
CA PHE A 128 -0.87 -16.17 4.15
C PHE A 128 -1.06 -17.41 5.02
N LYS A 129 -1.61 -18.50 4.47
CA LYS A 129 -1.85 -19.74 5.23
C LYS A 129 -0.56 -20.42 5.69
N LYS A 130 0.49 -20.41 4.86
CA LYS A 130 1.74 -21.15 5.13
C LYS A 130 2.73 -20.39 6.00
N VAL A 131 2.72 -19.06 5.96
CA VAL A 131 3.76 -18.21 6.58
C VAL A 131 3.16 -17.17 7.53
N PHE A 132 2.31 -16.26 7.03
CA PHE A 132 1.87 -15.13 7.84
C PHE A 132 0.95 -15.54 8.98
N TYR A 133 0.02 -16.47 8.74
CA TYR A 133 -0.94 -16.92 9.73
C TYR A 133 -0.33 -17.70 10.89
N PRO A 134 0.55 -18.70 10.68
CA PRO A 134 1.19 -19.43 11.77
C PRO A 134 2.17 -18.58 12.57
N LEU A 135 2.93 -17.69 11.90
CA LEU A 135 4.01 -16.92 12.53
C LEU A 135 3.56 -15.54 13.06
N LYS A 136 2.35 -15.09 12.71
CA LYS A 136 1.81 -13.77 13.05
C LYS A 136 2.79 -12.65 12.67
N LEU A 137 3.09 -12.58 11.37
CA LEU A 137 4.09 -11.68 10.77
C LEU A 137 3.46 -10.71 9.77
N LEU A 138 4.02 -9.51 9.72
CA LEU A 138 3.87 -8.60 8.59
C LEU A 138 4.62 -9.19 7.38
N GLY A 139 4.02 -9.08 6.20
CA GLY A 139 4.66 -9.47 4.96
C GLY A 139 5.57 -8.36 4.44
N ASN A 140 6.81 -8.75 4.14
CA ASN A 140 7.83 -7.88 3.57
C ASN A 140 7.84 -8.01 2.04
N GLN A 141 7.88 -6.89 1.33
CA GLN A 141 7.97 -6.86 -0.13
C GLN A 141 9.41 -6.51 -0.55
N SER A 142 9.90 -7.08 -1.66
CA SER A 142 11.30 -6.90 -2.11
C SER A 142 11.48 -6.81 -3.63
N GLN A 143 10.40 -6.81 -4.40
CA GLN A 143 10.44 -6.72 -5.87
C GLN A 143 10.01 -5.32 -6.34
N PHE A 144 8.75 -5.17 -6.77
CA PHE A 144 8.20 -3.91 -7.27
C PHE A 144 7.92 -2.87 -6.18
N SER A 145 7.92 -3.32 -4.93
CA SER A 145 7.64 -2.52 -3.74
C SER A 145 8.44 -3.12 -2.59
N TRP A 146 8.86 -2.27 -1.65
CA TRP A 146 9.84 -2.60 -0.63
C TRP A 146 9.30 -2.42 0.79
N GLY A 147 9.74 -3.30 1.68
CA GLY A 147 9.40 -3.22 3.09
C GLY A 147 7.97 -3.68 3.37
N VAL A 148 7.56 -3.49 4.63
CA VAL A 148 6.17 -3.75 5.05
C VAL A 148 5.20 -2.65 4.60
N MET A 149 5.73 -1.47 4.27
CA MET A 149 4.96 -0.31 3.77
C MET A 149 4.76 -0.29 2.26
N GLY A 150 5.30 -1.25 1.51
CA GLY A 150 5.08 -1.35 0.06
C GLY A 150 5.61 -0.16 -0.75
N LEU A 151 6.74 0.41 -0.35
CA LEU A 151 7.29 1.62 -0.99
C LEU A 151 7.93 1.30 -2.34
N LYS A 152 7.61 2.06 -3.39
CA LYS A 152 8.28 1.95 -4.70
C LYS A 152 9.65 2.60 -4.65
N GLN A 153 10.61 2.05 -5.40
CA GLN A 153 11.97 2.59 -5.50
C GLN A 153 11.99 4.07 -5.93
N ASP A 154 11.24 4.44 -6.97
CA ASP A 154 11.23 5.82 -7.45
C ASP A 154 10.64 6.78 -6.41
N THR A 155 9.71 6.30 -5.59
CA THR A 155 9.12 7.09 -4.49
C THR A 155 10.13 7.30 -3.38
N THR A 156 10.92 6.29 -3.01
CA THR A 156 11.95 6.43 -1.95
C THR A 156 13.04 7.42 -2.34
N VAL A 157 13.46 7.41 -3.61
CA VAL A 157 14.37 8.42 -4.16
C VAL A 157 13.77 9.82 -4.12
N GLN A 158 12.49 9.98 -4.48
CA GLN A 158 11.80 11.28 -4.41
C GLN A 158 11.72 11.81 -2.98
N ILE A 159 11.41 10.94 -2.00
CA ILE A 159 11.36 11.31 -0.58
C ILE A 159 12.70 11.93 -0.14
N GLU A 160 13.82 11.30 -0.48
CA GLU A 160 15.16 11.79 -0.14
C GLU A 160 15.49 13.12 -0.82
N ASN A 161 15.14 13.26 -2.10
CA ASN A 161 15.38 14.51 -2.82
C ASN A 161 14.57 15.66 -2.22
N HIS A 162 13.28 15.43 -1.91
CA HIS A 162 12.40 16.41 -1.28
C HIS A 162 12.82 16.77 0.15
N LEU A 163 13.58 15.91 0.85
CA LEU A 163 14.19 16.27 2.14
C LEU A 163 15.31 17.30 1.98
N LYS A 164 15.99 17.38 0.84
CA LYS A 164 17.17 18.24 0.65
C LYS A 164 16.90 19.48 -0.21
N ASP A 165 15.82 19.48 -0.98
CA ASP A 165 15.46 20.57 -1.88
C ASP A 165 14.55 21.59 -1.18
N SER A 166 15.12 22.70 -0.70
CA SER A 166 14.38 23.76 0.00
C SER A 166 13.34 24.47 -0.88
N GLU A 167 13.49 24.40 -2.21
CA GLU A 167 12.53 24.98 -3.16
C GLU A 167 11.39 24.01 -3.48
N SER A 168 11.48 22.77 -3.02
CA SER A 168 10.44 21.79 -3.23
C SER A 168 9.17 22.17 -2.46
N PRO A 169 7.97 22.08 -3.07
CA PRO A 169 6.73 22.26 -2.32
C PRO A 169 6.52 21.16 -1.26
N PHE A 170 7.28 20.06 -1.36
CA PHE A 170 7.29 18.95 -0.43
C PHE A 170 8.35 19.09 0.67
N TYR A 171 9.15 20.15 0.67
CA TYR A 171 10.19 20.35 1.67
C TYR A 171 9.58 20.53 3.07
N ILE A 172 10.10 19.79 4.05
CA ILE A 172 9.54 19.73 5.41
C ILE A 172 10.39 20.47 6.44
N GLY A 173 11.49 21.10 6.04
CA GLY A 173 12.34 21.96 6.87
C GLY A 173 13.70 21.37 7.24
N GLU A 174 14.64 22.26 7.59
CA GLU A 174 16.06 21.96 7.85
C GLU A 174 16.27 20.86 8.90
N GLY A 175 15.41 20.81 9.92
CA GLY A 175 15.49 19.83 11.01
C GLY A 175 15.29 18.38 10.57
N TYR A 176 14.78 18.14 9.36
CA TYR A 176 14.50 16.81 8.85
C TYR A 176 15.46 16.35 7.75
N GLU A 177 16.31 17.24 7.23
CA GLU A 177 17.13 16.97 6.04
C GLU A 177 17.96 15.71 6.19
N ASN A 178 18.47 15.46 7.40
CA ASN A 178 19.44 14.39 7.67
C ASN A 178 18.78 13.11 8.19
N LEU A 179 17.45 13.00 8.18
CA LEU A 179 16.75 11.80 8.66
C LEU A 179 17.11 10.53 7.90
N LEU A 180 17.42 10.66 6.62
CA LEU A 180 17.64 9.53 5.71
C LEU A 180 19.07 9.46 5.16
N ASP A 181 20.01 10.20 5.75
CA ASP A 181 21.40 10.24 5.28
C ASP A 181 22.03 8.84 5.21
N PHE A 182 22.75 8.60 4.12
CA PHE A 182 23.46 7.36 3.85
C PHE A 182 24.84 7.36 4.50
N LYS A 183 25.29 6.18 4.92
CA LYS A 183 26.63 6.00 5.50
C LYS A 183 27.60 5.37 4.50
N SER A 184 27.08 4.72 3.47
CA SER A 184 27.85 4.05 2.44
C SER A 184 27.89 4.86 1.14
N ASP A 185 28.91 4.56 0.32
CA ASP A 185 29.04 5.14 -1.02
C ASP A 185 27.99 4.61 -2.01
N ASN A 186 27.25 3.54 -1.65
CA ASN A 186 26.17 2.98 -2.45
C ASN A 186 24.81 3.19 -1.77
N SER A 187 24.32 4.43 -1.86
CA SER A 187 23.03 4.84 -1.31
C SER A 187 21.87 3.98 -1.80
N GLY A 188 21.89 3.53 -3.06
CA GLY A 188 20.83 2.68 -3.62
C GLY A 188 20.71 1.34 -2.92
N LYS A 189 21.84 0.67 -2.68
CA LYS A 189 21.88 -0.60 -1.96
C LYS A 189 21.51 -0.41 -0.49
N GLU A 190 22.10 0.58 0.18
CA GLU A 190 21.83 0.86 1.59
C GLU A 190 20.36 1.23 1.83
N ARG A 191 19.75 2.02 0.94
CA ARG A 191 18.31 2.33 0.95
C ARG A 191 17.47 1.06 0.89
N PHE A 192 17.75 0.19 -0.07
CA PHE A 192 17.03 -1.07 -0.21
C PHE A 192 17.14 -1.91 1.06
N GLU A 193 18.36 -2.17 1.54
CA GLU A 193 18.63 -2.98 2.72
C GLU A 193 17.95 -2.43 3.97
N ARG A 194 18.01 -1.10 4.20
CA ARG A 194 17.30 -0.44 5.30
C ARG A 194 15.79 -0.66 5.25
N ILE A 195 15.17 -0.54 4.07
CA ILE A 195 13.71 -0.60 3.93
C ILE A 195 13.18 -2.03 4.04
N ILE A 196 13.94 -3.01 3.57
CA ILE A 196 13.53 -4.43 3.58
C ILE A 196 14.01 -5.20 4.82
N ASP A 197 14.63 -4.55 5.80
CA ASP A 197 15.12 -5.23 7.00
C ASP A 197 13.95 -5.82 7.82
N GLU A 198 13.95 -7.14 7.96
CA GLU A 198 12.90 -7.89 8.68
C GLU A 198 13.08 -7.86 10.20
N HIS A 199 14.29 -7.58 10.66
CA HIS A 199 14.66 -7.50 12.07
C HIS A 199 14.48 -6.10 12.64
N ASP A 200 14.66 -5.07 11.81
CA ASP A 200 14.42 -3.67 12.17
C ASP A 200 13.63 -2.92 11.08
N ARG A 201 12.33 -2.77 11.29
CA ARG A 201 11.43 -2.08 10.35
C ARG A 201 11.45 -0.56 10.49
N TYR A 202 12.34 0.01 11.31
CA TYR A 202 12.41 1.44 11.56
C TYR A 202 12.43 2.25 10.26
N TYR A 203 13.30 1.90 9.30
CA TYR A 203 13.38 2.64 8.04
C TYR A 203 12.16 2.43 7.14
N SER A 204 11.54 1.25 7.15
CA SER A 204 10.29 1.06 6.38
C SER A 204 9.21 2.05 6.85
N TYR A 205 9.04 2.18 8.17
CA TYR A 205 8.11 3.14 8.77
C TYR A 205 8.57 4.59 8.62
N LEU A 206 9.86 4.87 8.77
CA LEU A 206 10.41 6.22 8.67
C LEU A 206 10.21 6.80 7.26
N TYR A 207 10.50 6.04 6.20
CA TYR A 207 10.25 6.51 4.83
C TYR A 207 8.77 6.81 4.60
N ALA A 208 7.87 5.96 5.10
CA ALA A 208 6.44 6.20 4.98
C ALA A 208 6.01 7.46 5.74
N ALA A 209 6.48 7.65 6.97
CA ALA A 209 6.18 8.83 7.78
C ALA A 209 6.72 10.13 7.14
N VAL A 210 7.94 10.11 6.60
CA VAL A 210 8.50 11.27 5.88
C VAL A 210 7.64 11.56 4.64
N HIS A 211 7.25 10.56 3.85
CA HIS A 211 6.37 10.74 2.70
C HIS A 211 5.04 11.41 3.09
N LEU A 212 4.41 10.93 4.17
CA LEU A 212 3.18 11.52 4.70
C LEU A 212 3.38 12.98 5.08
N LYS A 213 4.46 13.29 5.80
CA LYS A 213 4.77 14.66 6.22
C LYS A 213 4.99 15.59 5.03
N GLN A 214 5.68 15.12 4.00
CA GLN A 214 5.91 15.86 2.76
C GLN A 214 4.59 16.19 2.05
N ILE A 215 3.68 15.21 1.93
CA ILE A 215 2.35 15.43 1.36
C ILE A 215 1.54 16.43 2.19
N ILE A 216 1.47 16.23 3.51
CA ILE A 216 0.72 17.13 4.42
C ILE A 216 1.26 18.56 4.34
N THR A 217 2.58 18.72 4.29
CA THR A 217 3.25 20.02 4.22
C THR A 217 2.95 20.73 2.91
N GLN A 218 3.04 20.02 1.78
CA GLN A 218 2.69 20.55 0.47
C GLN A 218 1.26 21.11 0.43
N TRP A 219 0.29 20.35 0.94
CA TRP A 219 -1.11 20.75 0.96
C TRP A 219 -1.38 21.91 1.92
N LYS A 220 -0.78 21.88 3.10
CA LYS A 220 -0.88 22.95 4.08
C LYS A 220 -0.30 24.26 3.54
N ASN A 221 0.89 24.22 2.94
CA ASN A 221 1.54 25.40 2.34
C ASN A 221 0.75 25.96 1.16
N ALA A 222 0.00 25.13 0.44
CA ALA A 222 -0.90 25.54 -0.63
C ALA A 222 -2.26 26.09 -0.15
N GLY A 223 -2.51 26.14 1.17
CA GLY A 223 -3.76 26.63 1.75
C GLY A 223 -4.90 25.61 1.81
N TYR A 224 -4.61 24.33 1.61
CA TYR A 224 -5.57 23.22 1.63
C TYR A 224 -5.18 22.21 2.70
N ASP A 225 -5.17 22.58 3.97
CA ASP A 225 -4.72 21.69 5.05
C ASP A 225 -5.55 20.40 5.09
N ILE A 226 -4.88 19.25 4.97
CA ILE A 226 -5.47 17.90 5.03
C ILE A 226 -4.99 17.12 6.25
N SER A 227 -4.36 17.77 7.23
CA SER A 227 -3.77 17.12 8.42
C SER A 227 -4.79 16.31 9.24
N ASP A 228 -6.09 16.57 9.09
CA ASP A 228 -7.19 15.85 9.73
C ASP A 228 -7.97 14.93 8.76
N ARG A 229 -7.44 14.70 7.55
CA ARG A 229 -8.05 13.90 6.47
C ARG A 229 -7.20 12.66 6.14
N PRO A 230 -7.06 11.69 7.08
CA PRO A 230 -6.24 10.49 6.91
C PRO A 230 -6.58 9.70 5.63
N GLU A 231 -7.84 9.70 5.19
CA GLU A 231 -8.29 9.04 3.97
C GLU A 231 -7.77 9.73 2.69
N ILE A 232 -7.63 11.07 2.71
CA ILE A 232 -7.05 11.84 1.60
C ILE A 232 -5.54 11.68 1.61
N ILE A 233 -4.91 11.83 2.77
CA ILE A 233 -3.47 11.62 2.95
C ILE A 233 -3.08 10.21 2.44
N SER A 234 -3.85 9.19 2.83
CA SER A 234 -3.60 7.79 2.42
C SER A 234 -3.85 7.57 0.93
N THR A 235 -4.85 8.25 0.35
CA THR A 235 -5.06 8.25 -1.10
C THR A 235 -3.81 8.75 -1.82
N LEU A 236 -3.29 9.90 -1.40
CA LEU A 236 -2.11 10.56 -1.99
C LEU A 236 -0.84 9.72 -1.83
N PHE A 237 -0.64 9.11 -0.66
CA PHE A 237 0.45 8.16 -0.44
C PHE A 237 0.42 7.02 -1.47
N ASN A 238 -0.77 6.44 -1.70
CA ASN A 238 -0.93 5.31 -2.62
C ASN A 238 -0.71 5.68 -4.09
N ILE A 239 -1.15 6.88 -4.51
CA ILE A 239 -1.06 7.31 -5.90
C ILE A 239 0.21 8.11 -6.23
N GLY A 240 1.00 8.52 -5.22
CA GLY A 240 2.32 9.14 -5.35
C GLY A 240 2.32 10.66 -5.60
N PHE A 241 3.49 11.28 -5.41
CA PHE A 241 3.71 12.74 -5.45
C PHE A 241 3.17 13.44 -6.70
N GLN A 242 3.33 12.83 -7.88
CA GLN A 242 2.90 13.42 -9.15
C GLN A 242 1.38 13.66 -9.25
N ASN A 243 0.61 12.97 -8.41
CA ASN A 243 -0.84 13.12 -8.31
C ASN A 243 -1.27 14.02 -7.14
N SER A 244 -0.32 14.46 -6.30
CA SER A 244 -0.59 15.37 -5.19
C SER A 244 -0.75 16.81 -5.68
N LYS A 245 -2.00 17.16 -5.98
CA LYS A 245 -2.42 18.46 -6.51
C LYS A 245 -3.40 19.12 -5.54
N PRO A 246 -2.92 20.02 -4.66
CA PRO A 246 -3.76 20.68 -3.65
C PRO A 246 -4.98 21.36 -4.26
N ASN A 247 -6.15 21.16 -3.65
CA ASN A 247 -7.42 21.75 -4.08
C ASN A 247 -8.46 21.73 -2.95
N THR A 248 -9.56 22.47 -3.13
CA THR A 248 -10.64 22.63 -2.11
C THR A 248 -11.47 21.37 -1.86
N ASN A 249 -11.51 20.42 -2.81
CA ASN A 249 -12.43 19.28 -2.75
C ASN A 249 -11.72 17.96 -3.13
N PRO A 250 -10.69 17.57 -2.37
CA PRO A 250 -9.96 16.34 -2.64
C PRO A 250 -10.89 15.13 -2.52
N LYS A 251 -10.63 14.12 -3.34
CA LYS A 251 -11.44 12.89 -3.39
C LYS A 251 -10.68 11.71 -2.79
N VAL A 252 -11.41 10.89 -2.05
CA VAL A 252 -10.92 9.63 -1.51
C VAL A 252 -10.80 8.62 -2.65
N GLY A 253 -9.69 7.90 -2.72
CA GLY A 253 -9.42 6.97 -3.82
C GLY A 253 -8.21 6.06 -3.57
N GLY A 254 -7.45 5.80 -4.63
CA GLY A 254 -6.35 4.85 -4.63
C GLY A 254 -6.74 3.46 -5.15
N ALA A 255 -5.80 2.53 -5.10
CA ALA A 255 -6.00 1.16 -5.56
C ALA A 255 -7.20 0.49 -4.86
N GLU A 256 -7.92 -0.35 -5.60
CA GLU A 256 -9.01 -1.13 -5.04
C GLU A 256 -8.48 -2.33 -4.23
N ILE A 257 -9.08 -2.56 -3.07
CA ILE A 257 -8.83 -3.71 -2.20
C ILE A 257 -10.15 -4.44 -2.00
N LYS A 258 -10.22 -5.67 -2.48
CA LYS A 258 -11.37 -6.55 -2.25
C LYS A 258 -11.16 -7.33 -0.97
N ILE A 259 -11.99 -7.07 0.03
CA ILE A 259 -12.03 -7.85 1.27
C ILE A 259 -13.39 -8.53 1.32
N LYS A 260 -13.39 -9.86 1.18
CA LYS A 260 -14.60 -10.67 1.07
C LYS A 260 -15.53 -10.13 -0.04
N ASN A 261 -16.68 -9.59 0.34
CA ASN A 261 -17.73 -9.13 -0.59
C ASN A 261 -17.75 -7.61 -0.77
N LYS A 262 -16.90 -6.86 -0.04
CA LYS A 262 -16.81 -5.41 -0.13
C LYS A 262 -15.52 -4.99 -0.83
N VAL A 263 -15.63 -4.00 -1.70
CA VAL A 263 -14.50 -3.34 -2.35
C VAL A 263 -14.26 -2.01 -1.64
N TYR A 264 -13.02 -1.77 -1.25
CA TYR A 264 -12.57 -0.54 -0.63
C TYR A 264 -11.57 0.13 -1.56
N SER A 265 -11.52 1.46 -1.58
CA SER A 265 -10.33 2.17 -2.06
C SER A 265 -9.27 2.22 -0.95
N PHE A 266 -8.01 2.34 -1.32
CA PHE A 266 -6.90 2.45 -0.36
C PHE A 266 -7.15 3.53 0.71
N GLY A 267 -7.52 4.73 0.25
CA GLY A 267 -7.84 5.85 1.13
C GLY A 267 -9.03 5.55 2.05
N SER A 268 -10.10 4.96 1.52
CA SER A 268 -11.30 4.68 2.33
C SER A 268 -11.03 3.68 3.45
N LEU A 269 -10.28 2.61 3.18
CA LEU A 269 -9.98 1.60 4.19
C LEU A 269 -9.01 2.14 5.25
N ALA A 270 -8.00 2.92 4.84
CA ALA A 270 -7.09 3.57 5.78
C ALA A 270 -7.83 4.55 6.70
N GLY A 271 -8.72 5.38 6.14
CA GLY A 271 -9.59 6.27 6.92
C GLY A 271 -10.50 5.52 7.87
N GLU A 272 -11.16 4.45 7.39
CA GLU A 272 -12.04 3.62 8.22
C GLU A 272 -11.27 2.98 9.38
N PHE A 273 -10.05 2.49 9.18
CA PHE A 273 -9.19 2.04 10.27
C PHE A 273 -8.83 3.18 11.23
N TYR A 274 -8.35 4.32 10.73
CA TYR A 274 -7.92 5.45 11.57
C TYR A 274 -9.05 5.91 12.51
N TYR A 275 -10.28 5.99 11.99
CA TYR A 275 -11.47 6.37 12.79
C TYR A 275 -12.16 5.20 13.51
N SER A 276 -11.72 3.95 13.33
CA SER A 276 -12.26 2.80 14.07
C SER A 276 -11.74 2.73 15.49
N ASN A 277 -12.41 1.94 16.34
CA ASN A 277 -11.93 1.65 17.69
C ASN A 277 -10.86 0.55 17.74
N GLU A 278 -10.45 0.00 16.59
CA GLU A 278 -9.39 -1.01 16.57
C GLU A 278 -8.04 -0.37 16.92
N LEU A 279 -7.28 -1.07 17.75
CA LEU A 279 -5.92 -0.72 18.20
C LEU A 279 -5.80 0.69 18.82
N LEU A 280 -6.88 1.23 19.41
CA LEU A 280 -6.85 2.57 20.01
C LEU A 280 -5.95 2.66 21.25
N GLU A 281 -5.83 1.58 22.02
CA GLU A 281 -4.97 1.53 23.21
C GLU A 281 -3.49 1.58 22.82
N GLU A 282 -3.13 0.88 21.74
CA GLU A 282 -1.75 0.77 21.28
C GLU A 282 -1.33 1.96 20.41
N PHE A 283 -2.25 2.47 19.59
CA PHE A 283 -2.05 3.59 18.66
C PHE A 283 -3.20 4.59 18.79
N PRO A 284 -3.16 5.51 19.77
CA PRO A 284 -4.23 6.48 19.99
C PRO A 284 -4.33 7.52 18.85
N ARG A 285 -5.45 8.25 18.82
CA ARG A 285 -5.59 9.46 18.00
C ARG A 285 -5.11 10.64 18.83
N ASP A 286 -4.26 11.53 18.29
CA ASP A 286 -3.73 12.66 19.07
C ASP A 286 -4.75 13.80 19.27
N ARG A 287 -5.96 13.68 18.71
CA ARG A 287 -7.05 14.64 18.94
C ARG A 287 -8.26 13.97 19.56
N LEU A 288 -8.52 14.41 20.80
CA LEU A 288 -9.68 14.11 21.63
C LEU A 288 -10.97 14.29 20.84
N GLU A 289 -11.82 13.26 20.89
CA GLU A 289 -13.26 13.43 20.75
C GLU A 289 -13.69 14.55 21.70
N ILE A 290 -14.18 15.66 21.14
CA ILE A 290 -15.02 16.65 21.85
C ILE A 290 -16.47 16.26 21.56
#